data_AF-A0A965DGM3-F1
#
_entry.id   AF-A0A965DGM3-F1
#
_cell.length_a   1.000
_cell.length_b   1.000
_cell.length_c   1.000
_cell.angle_alpha   90.00
_cell.angle_beta   90.00
_cell.angle_gamma   90.00
#
_symmetry.space_group_name_H-M   'P 1'
#
loop_
_entity.id
_entity.type
_entity.pdbx_description
1 polymer ?
#
loop_
_entity_poly.entity_id
_entity_poly.type
_entity_poly.pdbx_seq_one_letter_code
_entity_poly.pdbx_strand_id
1 'polypeptide(L)'
;MITVTLLHPTQPVTVQTWSFDTKLTIAIGRATENDVVIYSPVVSRHHVEIQFTQTYWNLVNLGTNGTYIDGKLIQEISVTDGLIVRLARTGPRIQIYLDRPVETTPPLTLADWYNPPFGEGVTVSFEQ
;
A
#
# COMPACT_ATOMS: atom_id res chain seq x y z
N MET A 1 14.22 2.25 5.29
CA MET A 1 12.89 1.78 5.73
C MET A 1 12.06 1.45 4.50
N ILE A 2 11.14 0.50 4.64
CA ILE A 2 10.17 0.13 3.61
C ILE A 2 8.77 0.19 4.22
N THR A 3 7.85 0.80 3.49
CA THR A 3 6.47 1.01 3.91
C THR A 3 5.55 0.28 2.96
N VAL A 4 4.67 -0.56 3.50
CA VAL A 4 3.64 -1.28 2.76
C VAL A 4 2.29 -0.71 3.16
N THR A 5 1.47 -0.37 2.17
CA THR A 5 0.15 0.20 2.38
C THR A 5 -0.90 -0.62 1.66
N LEU A 6 -1.97 -0.98 2.35
CA LEU A 6 -3.16 -1.60 1.78
C LEU A 6 -4.09 -0.50 1.26
N LEU A 7 -4.46 -0.57 -0.02
CA LEU A 7 -5.34 0.40 -0.67
C LEU A 7 -6.80 -0.05 -0.63
N HIS A 8 -7.71 0.90 -0.46
CA HIS A 8 -9.14 0.62 -0.61
C HIS A 8 -9.47 0.24 -2.06
N PRO A 9 -10.36 -0.74 -2.31
CA PRO A 9 -10.63 -1.25 -3.65
C PRO A 9 -11.15 -0.18 -4.61
N THR A 10 -12.01 0.73 -4.13
CA THR A 10 -12.77 1.69 -4.95
C THR A 10 -12.55 3.15 -4.56
N GLN A 11 -11.82 3.44 -3.49
CA GLN A 11 -11.62 4.80 -2.98
C GLN A 11 -10.12 5.09 -2.91
N PRO A 12 -9.68 6.33 -3.11
CA PRO A 12 -8.28 6.73 -3.02
C PRO A 12 -7.86 6.91 -1.55
N VAL A 13 -8.21 5.96 -0.68
CA VAL A 13 -7.88 5.97 0.74
C VAL A 13 -7.04 4.75 1.11
N THR A 14 -6.12 4.96 2.03
CA THR A 14 -5.30 3.90 2.62
C THR A 14 -6.09 3.22 3.72
N VAL A 15 -6.18 1.89 3.68
CA VAL A 15 -6.88 1.09 4.69
C VAL A 15 -5.97 0.83 5.88
N GLN A 16 -4.72 0.46 5.62
CA GLN A 16 -3.75 0.12 6.66
C GLN A 16 -2.32 0.30 6.12
N THR A 17 -1.39 0.65 7.00
CA THR A 17 0.02 0.86 6.68
C THR A 17 0.90 0.12 7.69
N TRP A 18 1.98 -0.46 7.19
CA TRP A 18 3.02 -1.12 7.96
C TRP A 18 4.39 -0.57 7.53
N SER A 19 5.28 -0.33 8.47
CA SER A 19 6.63 0.17 8.22
C SER A 19 7.66 -0.75 8.85
N PHE A 20 8.75 -0.99 8.12
CA PHE A 20 9.83 -1.89 8.51
C PHE A 20 11.19 -1.21 8.30
N ASP A 21 11.97 -1.08 9.36
CA ASP A 21 13.29 -0.44 9.32
C ASP A 21 14.44 -1.42 9.13
N THR A 22 14.34 -2.59 9.76
CA THR A 22 15.46 -3.53 9.94
C THR A 22 15.24 -4.89 9.31
N LYS A 23 14.02 -5.18 8.83
CA LYS A 23 13.74 -6.46 8.17
C LYS A 23 14.30 -6.46 6.76
N LEU A 24 14.93 -7.57 6.39
CA LEU A 24 15.40 -7.85 5.02
C LEU A 24 14.38 -8.67 4.23
N THR A 25 13.46 -9.35 4.90
CA THR A 25 12.37 -10.08 4.27
C THR A 25 11.07 -9.70 4.96
N ILE A 26 10.05 -9.37 4.16
CA ILE A 26 8.71 -9.03 4.62
C ILE A 26 7.74 -9.97 3.94
N ALA A 27 7.13 -10.84 4.72
CA ALA A 27 6.12 -11.78 4.26
C ALA A 27 4.73 -11.12 4.26
N ILE A 28 3.97 -11.32 3.18
CA ILE A 28 2.63 -10.78 3.01
C ILE A 28 1.68 -11.92 2.62
N GLY A 29 0.58 -12.04 3.34
CA GLY A 29 -0.43 -13.05 3.06
C GLY A 29 -1.59 -13.02 4.04
N ARG A 30 -2.52 -13.98 3.93
CA ARG A 30 -3.69 -14.05 4.83
C ARG A 30 -3.43 -14.79 6.13
N ALA A 31 -2.33 -15.54 6.22
CA ALA A 31 -1.98 -16.26 7.45
C ALA A 31 -1.42 -15.29 8.50
N THR A 32 -1.65 -15.59 9.77
CA THR A 32 -1.30 -14.71 10.89
C THR A 32 0.19 -14.67 11.19
N GLU A 33 0.96 -15.63 10.66
CA GLU A 33 2.42 -15.63 10.78
C GLU A 33 3.14 -14.65 9.84
N ASN A 34 2.43 -13.99 8.91
CA ASN A 34 3.04 -13.01 8.02
C ASN A 34 3.24 -11.66 8.73
N ASP A 35 4.19 -10.88 8.23
CA ASP A 35 4.45 -9.52 8.70
C ASP A 35 3.33 -8.55 8.35
N VAL A 36 2.77 -8.73 7.15
CA VAL A 36 1.60 -8.00 6.66
C VAL A 36 0.47 -8.99 6.45
N VAL A 37 -0.52 -8.93 7.33
CA VAL A 37 -1.69 -9.82 7.29
C VAL A 37 -2.82 -9.15 6.52
N ILE A 38 -3.25 -9.77 5.42
CA ILE A 38 -4.35 -9.28 4.59
C ILE A 38 -5.47 -10.32 4.58
N TYR A 39 -6.54 -10.02 5.32
CA TYR A 39 -7.72 -10.89 5.42
C TYR A 39 -8.54 -10.85 4.13
N SER A 40 -8.24 -11.74 3.21
CA SER A 40 -9.00 -11.94 1.98
C SER A 40 -8.97 -13.40 1.53
N PRO A 41 -10.10 -14.01 1.12
CA PRO A 41 -10.14 -15.39 0.66
C PRO A 41 -9.28 -15.67 -0.59
N VAL A 42 -9.09 -14.65 -1.44
CA VAL A 42 -8.30 -14.79 -2.68
C VAL A 42 -6.80 -14.62 -2.44
N VAL A 43 -6.39 -14.12 -1.28
CA VAL A 43 -4.98 -14.00 -0.89
C VAL A 43 -4.51 -15.35 -0.34
N SER A 44 -3.34 -15.80 -0.79
CA SER A 44 -2.74 -17.05 -0.32
C SER A 44 -2.24 -16.89 1.12
N ARG A 45 -2.07 -18.01 1.83
CA ARG A 45 -1.54 -17.98 3.21
C ARG A 45 -0.22 -17.24 3.28
N HIS A 46 0.70 -17.55 2.38
CA HIS A 46 1.87 -16.75 2.03
C HIS A 46 1.72 -16.41 0.55
N HIS A 47 1.59 -15.13 0.21
CA HIS A 47 1.22 -14.72 -1.15
C HIS A 47 2.37 -14.03 -1.86
N VAL A 48 3.00 -13.07 -1.20
CA VAL A 48 4.22 -12.44 -1.71
C VAL A 48 5.23 -12.26 -0.59
N GLU A 49 6.50 -12.24 -0.97
CA GLU A 49 7.58 -11.80 -0.11
C GLU A 49 8.29 -10.63 -0.76
N ILE A 50 8.60 -9.61 0.04
CA ILE A 50 9.48 -8.52 -0.36
C ILE A 50 10.84 -8.80 0.31
N GLN A 51 11.85 -9.06 -0.53
CA GLN A 51 13.17 -9.48 -0.10
C GLN A 51 14.20 -8.41 -0.51
N PHE A 52 15.02 -7.98 0.43
CA PHE A 52 16.18 -7.17 0.16
C PHE A 52 17.31 -8.09 -0.28
N THR A 53 17.70 -7.96 -1.54
CA THR A 53 18.92 -8.56 -2.04
C THR A 53 20.13 -7.74 -1.56
N GLN A 54 21.34 -8.08 -2.00
CA GLN A 54 22.54 -7.29 -1.64
C GLN A 54 22.47 -5.83 -2.09
N THR A 55 21.65 -5.51 -3.09
CA THR A 55 21.64 -4.17 -3.73
C THR A 55 20.26 -3.57 -3.95
N TYR A 56 19.19 -4.37 -4.03
CA TYR A 56 17.84 -3.88 -4.32
C TYR A 56 16.74 -4.71 -3.64
N TRP A 57 15.59 -4.10 -3.45
CA TRP A 57 14.38 -4.78 -3.03
C TRP A 57 13.70 -5.49 -4.20
N ASN A 58 13.22 -6.70 -3.95
CA ASN A 58 12.59 -7.55 -4.93
C ASN A 58 11.32 -8.17 -4.35
N LEU A 59 10.26 -8.23 -5.15
CA LEU A 59 9.00 -8.85 -4.76
C LEU A 59 8.86 -10.18 -5.49
N VAL A 60 8.63 -11.24 -4.74
CA VAL A 60 8.46 -12.61 -5.24
C VAL A 60 7.04 -13.09 -4.99
N ASN A 61 6.38 -13.59 -6.03
CA ASN A 61 5.07 -14.23 -5.92
C ASN A 61 5.22 -15.69 -5.46
N LEU A 62 4.65 -15.98 -4.30
CA LEU A 62 4.49 -17.34 -3.74
C LEU A 62 3.04 -17.83 -3.85
N GLY A 63 2.12 -16.93 -4.19
CA GLY A 63 0.69 -17.18 -4.21
C GLY A 63 0.21 -17.97 -5.42
N THR A 64 -0.67 -18.93 -5.17
CA THR A 64 -1.32 -19.76 -6.20
C THR A 64 -2.25 -18.97 -7.13
N ASN A 65 -2.87 -17.89 -6.62
CA ASN A 65 -3.76 -17.04 -7.42
C ASN A 65 -2.99 -15.97 -8.23
N GLY A 66 -1.67 -15.89 -8.05
CA GLY A 66 -0.77 -14.97 -8.74
C GLY A 66 -0.80 -13.54 -8.22
N THR A 67 0.25 -12.80 -8.55
CA THR A 67 0.38 -11.36 -8.27
C THR A 67 0.37 -10.58 -9.58
N TYR A 68 -0.25 -9.41 -9.62
CA TYR A 68 -0.50 -8.68 -10.86
C TYR A 68 -0.08 -7.22 -10.80
N ILE A 69 0.44 -6.72 -11.92
CA ILE A 69 0.68 -5.29 -12.19
C ILE A 69 -0.04 -4.96 -13.50
N ASP A 70 -0.92 -3.96 -13.48
CA ASP A 70 -1.73 -3.54 -14.65
C ASP A 70 -2.41 -4.71 -15.37
N GLY A 71 -2.85 -5.71 -14.60
CA GLY A 71 -3.52 -6.92 -15.12
C GLY A 71 -2.59 -8.02 -15.65
N LYS A 72 -1.27 -7.80 -15.70
CA LYS A 72 -0.28 -8.80 -16.10
C LYS A 72 0.19 -9.60 -14.89
N LEU A 73 0.26 -10.92 -15.04
CA LEU A 73 0.80 -11.81 -14.01
C LEU A 73 2.31 -11.60 -13.89
N ILE A 74 2.79 -11.46 -12.66
CA ILE A 74 4.21 -11.38 -12.34
C ILE A 74 4.61 -12.54 -11.44
N GLN A 75 5.79 -13.09 -11.70
CA GLN A 75 6.41 -14.06 -10.80
C GLN A 75 7.39 -13.39 -9.84
N GLU A 76 8.12 -12.39 -10.34
CA GLU A 76 9.13 -11.64 -9.61
C GLU A 76 9.29 -10.25 -10.23
N ILE A 77 9.53 -9.22 -9.41
CA ILE A 77 9.81 -7.87 -9.90
C ILE A 77 10.66 -7.07 -8.91
N SER A 78 11.61 -6.29 -9.44
CA SER A 78 12.32 -5.28 -8.64
C SER A 78 11.34 -4.24 -8.10
N VAL A 79 11.38 -4.00 -6.79
CA VAL A 79 10.54 -3.02 -6.13
C VAL A 79 11.10 -1.63 -6.39
N THR A 80 10.28 -0.77 -6.98
CA THR A 80 10.53 0.67 -7.10
C THR A 80 9.68 1.44 -6.12
N ASP A 81 10.08 2.66 -5.79
CA ASP A 81 9.27 3.53 -4.94
C ASP A 81 7.88 3.78 -5.56
N GLY A 82 6.84 3.67 -4.74
CA GLY A 82 5.45 3.80 -5.15
C GLY A 82 4.88 2.59 -5.91
N LEU A 83 5.58 1.45 -6.00
CA LEU A 83 5.13 0.26 -6.72
C LEU A 83 3.78 -0.23 -6.18
N ILE A 84 2.79 -0.39 -7.08
CA ILE A 84 1.48 -0.98 -6.76
C ILE A 84 1.39 -2.36 -7.36
N VAL A 85 1.05 -3.35 -6.53
CA VAL A 85 0.74 -4.71 -6.97
C VAL A 85 -0.62 -5.15 -6.45
N ARG A 86 -1.26 -6.04 -7.20
CA ARG A 86 -2.54 -6.66 -6.81
C ARG A 86 -2.35 -8.12 -6.48
N LEU A 87 -2.83 -8.52 -5.30
CA LEU A 87 -2.76 -9.90 -4.82
C LEU A 87 -3.99 -10.64 -5.35
N ALA A 88 -3.81 -11.56 -6.31
CA ALA A 88 -4.86 -12.15 -7.15
C ALA A 88 -5.55 -11.19 -8.15
N ARG A 89 -6.17 -11.75 -9.19
CA ARG A 89 -6.80 -10.97 -10.28
C ARG A 89 -7.93 -10.05 -9.79
N THR A 90 -8.66 -10.43 -8.76
CA THR A 90 -9.79 -9.67 -8.17
C THR A 90 -9.54 -9.29 -6.72
N GLY A 91 -8.30 -9.37 -6.24
CA GLY A 91 -7.99 -9.16 -4.84
C GLY A 91 -7.46 -7.77 -4.51
N PRO A 92 -6.96 -7.60 -3.27
CA PRO A 92 -6.53 -6.32 -2.75
C PRO A 92 -5.28 -5.80 -3.44
N ARG A 93 -5.13 -4.47 -3.46
CA ARG A 93 -3.93 -3.80 -3.94
C ARG A 93 -3.09 -3.35 -2.75
N ILE A 94 -1.79 -3.58 -2.85
CA ILE A 94 -0.82 -3.00 -1.94
C ILE A 94 0.07 -2.04 -2.69
N GLN A 95 0.49 -0.98 -2.02
CA GLN A 95 1.48 -0.04 -2.51
C GLN A 95 2.70 -0.10 -1.61
N ILE A 96 3.88 -0.10 -2.22
CA ILE A 96 5.16 -0.21 -1.55
C ILE A 96 5.93 1.08 -1.78
N TYR A 97 6.35 1.70 -0.69
CA TYR A 97 7.24 2.86 -0.69
C TYR A 97 8.58 2.45 -0.08
N LEU A 98 9.65 2.94 -0.70
CA LEU A 98 11.00 2.79 -0.19
C LEU A 98 11.39 4.15 0.39
N ASP A 99 11.70 4.21 1.69
CA ASP A 99 12.10 5.50 2.28
C ASP A 99 13.28 6.09 1.51
N ARG A 100 13.26 7.34 1.04
CA ARG A 100 13.02 8.65 1.72
C ARG A 100 12.04 8.72 2.92
N PRO A 101 12.45 9.35 4.03
CA PRO A 101 11.66 9.46 5.25
C PRO A 101 10.27 10.05 4.97
N VAL A 102 9.24 9.41 5.54
CA VAL A 102 7.84 9.85 5.49
C VAL A 102 7.76 11.31 5.97
N GLU A 103 7.50 12.25 5.06
CA GLU A 103 6.90 13.52 5.45
C GLU A 103 5.50 13.19 5.96
N THR A 104 5.36 13.19 7.29
CA THR A 104 4.08 13.07 7.96
C THR A 104 3.17 14.18 7.44
N THR A 105 2.28 13.88 6.51
CA THR A 105 1.11 14.73 6.28
C THR A 105 0.37 14.77 7.62
N PRO A 106 0.29 15.93 8.30
CA PRO A 106 -0.46 16.01 9.54
C PRO A 106 -1.91 15.60 9.23
N PRO A 107 -2.61 14.89 10.15
CA PRO A 107 -4.05 14.72 10.00
C PRO A 107 -4.66 16.11 9.81
N LEU A 108 -5.47 16.28 8.75
CA LEU A 108 -6.16 17.54 8.49
C LEU A 108 -6.80 18.01 9.79
N THR A 109 -6.32 19.13 10.31
CA THR A 109 -6.86 19.69 11.53
C THR A 109 -8.09 20.51 11.16
N LEU A 110 -9.03 20.69 12.09
CA LEU A 110 -10.19 21.57 11.91
C LEU A 110 -9.80 23.00 11.46
N ALA A 111 -8.54 23.41 11.57
CA ALA A 111 -8.01 24.68 11.08
C ALA A 111 -7.86 24.75 9.54
N ASP A 112 -7.69 23.61 8.86
CA ASP A 112 -7.49 23.57 7.40
C ASP A 112 -8.80 23.82 6.62
N TRP A 113 -9.95 23.77 7.30
CA TRP A 113 -11.27 24.06 6.72
C TRP A 113 -11.59 25.57 6.72
N TYR A 114 -10.82 26.38 7.45
CA TYR A 114 -11.03 27.83 7.52
C TYR A 114 -10.17 28.61 6.51
N ASN A 115 -9.18 27.97 5.87
CA ASN A 115 -8.38 28.62 4.83
C ASN A 115 -7.94 27.61 3.76
N PRO A 116 -8.74 27.38 2.71
CA PRO A 116 -8.33 26.49 1.64
C PRO A 116 -7.11 27.08 0.89
N PRO A 117 -6.16 26.24 0.43
CA PRO A 117 -4.98 26.69 -0.33
C PRO A 117 -5.33 27.21 -1.73
N PHE A 118 -6.59 27.09 -2.16
CA PHE A 118 -7.10 27.65 -3.41
C PHE A 118 -8.03 28.81 -3.05
N GLY A 119 -7.54 30.03 -3.32
CA GLY A 119 -8.28 31.26 -3.08
C GLY A 119 -9.56 31.35 -3.90
N GLU A 120 -10.50 32.11 -3.33
CA GLU A 120 -11.74 32.65 -3.92
C GLU A 120 -12.91 31.66 -4.10
N GLY A 121 -13.93 31.79 -3.23
CA GLY A 121 -15.33 31.70 -3.63
C GLY A 121 -16.11 30.42 -3.35
N VAL A 122 -16.39 30.10 -2.08
CA VAL A 122 -17.56 29.28 -1.74
C VAL A 122 -18.41 30.03 -0.70
N THR A 123 -19.49 30.66 -1.17
CA THR A 123 -20.51 31.23 -0.28
C THR A 123 -21.48 30.11 0.10
N VAL A 124 -21.46 29.66 1.34
CA VAL A 124 -22.47 28.73 1.86
C VAL A 124 -23.60 29.58 2.46
N SER A 125 -24.72 29.66 1.73
CA SER A 125 -25.96 30.25 2.25
C SER A 125 -26.69 29.20 3.07
N PHE A 126 -27.07 29.55 4.30
CA PHE A 126 -27.95 28.73 5.13
C PHE A 126 -29.36 29.34 5.05
N GLU A 127 -30.28 28.63 4.40
CA GLU A 127 -31.72 28.87 4.58
C GLU A 127 -32.21 28.21 5.88
N GLN A 128 -33.18 28.87 6.51
CA GLN A 128 -33.60 28.78 7.91
C GLN A 128 -34.12 27.42 8.37
#